data_AF-A0A1H0Z327-F1
#
_entry.id   AF-A0A1H0Z327-F1
#
_cell.length_a   1.000
_cell.length_b   1.000
_cell.length_c   1.000
_cell.angle_alpha   90.00
_cell.angle_beta   90.00
_cell.angle_gamma   90.00
#
_symmetry.space_group_name_H-M   'P 1'
#
loop_
_entity.id
_entity.type
_entity.pdbx_description
1 polymer ?
#
loop_
_entity_poly.entity_id
_entity_poly.type
_entity_poly.pdbx_seq_one_letter_code
_entity_poly.pdbx_strand_id
1 'polypeptide(L)'
;MTTSEMHAEEERPQRSVYLGVIIWSDDPDVEPTVIADRNPVTLARSLALTIHEMLADINLYVGATEFLQEQPPPQDWALPEDVDDWLEALRAGSPYPSYSFHQVPITGGVDGTNHTVVNRHLQQALHDREQALAADTDATSPAPASSRPAPGPAGWG
;
A
#
# COMPACT_ATOMS: atom_id res chain seq x y z
N MET A 1 -21.79 27.65 24.76
CA MET A 1 -21.72 26.25 25.24
C MET A 1 -22.80 25.51 24.48
N THR A 2 -22.55 24.60 23.54
CA THR A 2 -21.38 23.75 23.34
C THR A 2 -21.30 23.36 21.85
N THR A 3 -20.09 23.46 21.31
CA THR A 3 -19.66 22.94 20.01
C THR A 3 -19.86 21.41 19.97
N SER A 4 -20.77 20.94 19.11
CA SER A 4 -20.88 19.53 18.73
C SER A 4 -20.53 19.38 17.25
N GLU A 5 -19.34 19.87 16.87
CA GLU A 5 -18.62 19.33 15.72
C GLU A 5 -17.94 18.04 16.20
N MET A 6 -18.72 16.98 16.34
CA MET A 6 -18.15 15.64 16.43
C MET A 6 -17.88 15.20 15.00
N HIS A 7 -16.59 15.09 14.69
CA HIS A 7 -16.03 14.27 13.63
C HIS A 7 -17.01 13.19 13.12
N ALA A 8 -17.67 13.46 12.00
CA ALA A 8 -17.79 12.42 11.00
C ALA A 8 -16.40 12.34 10.37
N GLU A 9 -15.49 11.61 11.02
CA GLU A 9 -14.36 11.02 10.33
C GLU A 9 -14.98 10.21 9.21
N GLU A 10 -14.98 10.79 8.02
CA GLU A 10 -15.39 10.16 6.79
C GLU A 10 -14.39 9.03 6.55
N GLU A 11 -14.67 7.89 7.19
CA GLU A 11 -13.93 6.64 7.12
C GLU A 11 -14.04 6.16 5.68
N ARG A 12 -13.19 6.72 4.81
CA ARG A 12 -13.11 6.33 3.41
C ARG A 12 -12.87 4.82 3.40
N PRO A 13 -13.70 4.03 2.70
CA PRO A 13 -13.53 2.58 2.69
C PRO A 13 -12.10 2.30 2.22
N GLN A 14 -11.29 1.73 3.12
CA GLN A 14 -9.93 1.34 2.79
C GLN A 14 -10.02 0.31 1.65
N ARG A 15 -9.63 0.72 0.44
CA ARG A 15 -9.61 -0.21 -0.69
C ARG A 15 -8.50 -1.23 -0.40
N SER A 16 -8.87 -2.49 -0.28
CA SER A 16 -7.91 -3.58 -0.19
C SER A 16 -7.71 -4.21 -1.57
N VAL A 17 -6.51 -4.74 -1.81
CA VAL A 17 -6.21 -5.64 -2.91
C VAL A 17 -5.82 -6.98 -2.32
N TYR A 18 -6.28 -8.06 -2.94
CA TYR A 18 -5.91 -9.41 -2.59
C TYR A 18 -4.82 -9.87 -3.55
N LEU A 19 -3.79 -10.50 -3.00
CA LEU A 19 -2.66 -11.06 -3.73
C LEU A 19 -2.66 -12.58 -3.55
N GLY A 20 -2.47 -13.29 -4.65
CA GLY A 20 -2.21 -14.72 -4.69
C GLY A 20 -0.79 -14.94 -5.18
N VAL A 21 -0.02 -15.75 -4.46
CA VAL A 21 1.37 -16.08 -4.82
C VAL A 21 1.44 -17.58 -5.09
N ILE A 22 2.11 -17.97 -6.17
CA ILE A 22 2.37 -19.35 -6.55
C ILE A 22 3.89 -19.55 -6.57
N ILE A 23 4.37 -20.49 -5.76
CA ILE A 23 5.75 -20.96 -5.76
C ILE A 23 5.81 -22.29 -6.49
N TRP A 24 6.46 -22.32 -7.65
CA TRP A 24 6.43 -23.48 -8.55
C TRP A 24 7.37 -24.61 -8.14
N SER A 25 8.46 -24.29 -7.44
CA SER A 25 9.46 -25.26 -6.98
C SER A 25 10.29 -24.67 -5.83
N ASP A 26 11.15 -25.48 -5.22
CA ASP A 26 12.12 -25.04 -4.21
C ASP A 26 13.37 -24.36 -4.82
N ASP A 27 13.47 -24.33 -6.16
CA ASP A 27 14.59 -23.70 -6.85
C ASP A 27 14.49 -22.16 -6.77
N PRO A 28 15.48 -21.46 -6.17
CA PRO A 28 15.46 -20.00 -6.05
C PRO A 28 15.57 -19.27 -7.40
N ASP A 29 16.03 -19.94 -8.46
CA ASP A 29 16.12 -19.35 -9.80
C ASP A 29 14.77 -19.37 -10.53
N VAL A 30 13.77 -20.12 -10.02
CA VAL A 30 12.41 -20.15 -10.57
C VAL A 30 11.58 -19.04 -9.95
N GLU A 31 11.25 -18.02 -10.77
CA GLU A 31 10.47 -16.89 -10.29
C GLU A 31 9.04 -17.30 -9.89
N PRO A 32 8.54 -16.80 -8.74
CA PRO A 32 7.18 -17.04 -8.32
C PRO A 32 6.19 -16.24 -9.14
N THR A 33 4.99 -16.78 -9.36
CA THR A 33 3.91 -16.05 -10.04
C THR A 33 3.04 -15.33 -9.01
N VAL A 34 2.79 -14.04 -9.24
CA VAL A 34 1.96 -13.20 -8.36
C VAL A 34 0.76 -12.67 -9.15
N ILE A 35 -0.43 -12.87 -8.60
CA ILE A 35 -1.70 -12.43 -9.17
C ILE A 35 -2.37 -11.48 -8.18
N ALA A 36 -2.96 -10.39 -8.68
CA ALA A 36 -3.63 -9.41 -7.84
C ALA A 36 -5.06 -9.16 -8.34
N ASP A 37 -6.03 -9.19 -7.44
CA ASP A 37 -7.42 -8.83 -7.74
C ASP A 37 -8.06 -8.07 -6.56
N ARG A 38 -9.13 -7.33 -6.84
CA ARG A 38 -9.95 -6.65 -5.82
C ARG A 38 -11.01 -7.57 -5.22
N ASN A 39 -11.34 -8.66 -5.90
CA ASN A 39 -12.28 -9.68 -5.45
C ASN A 39 -11.53 -10.98 -5.11
N PRO A 40 -11.59 -11.46 -3.86
CA PRO A 40 -10.87 -12.66 -3.44
C PRO A 40 -11.35 -13.93 -4.16
N VAL A 41 -12.63 -14.00 -4.58
CA VAL A 41 -13.18 -15.15 -5.32
C VAL A 41 -12.60 -15.20 -6.74
N THR A 42 -12.54 -14.05 -7.41
CA THR A 42 -11.92 -13.94 -8.74
C THR A 42 -10.43 -14.26 -8.66
N LEU A 43 -9.75 -13.82 -7.60
CA LEU A 43 -8.35 -14.14 -7.36
C LEU A 43 -8.14 -15.65 -7.20
N ALA A 44 -8.91 -16.32 -6.34
CA ALA A 44 -8.79 -17.75 -6.11
C ALA A 44 -8.97 -18.55 -7.41
N ARG A 45 -10.00 -18.20 -8.19
CA ARG A 45 -10.24 -18.84 -9.49
C ARG A 45 -9.09 -18.59 -10.48
N SER A 46 -8.59 -17.36 -10.55
CA SER A 46 -7.47 -17.02 -11.45
C SER A 46 -6.18 -17.77 -11.06
N LEU A 47 -5.93 -17.90 -9.76
CA LEU A 47 -4.80 -18.64 -9.22
C LEU A 47 -4.92 -20.14 -9.55
N ALA A 48 -6.08 -20.75 -9.30
CA ALA A 48 -6.32 -22.16 -9.63
C ALA A 48 -6.20 -22.44 -11.14
N LEU A 49 -6.74 -21.57 -11.99
CA LEU A 49 -6.60 -21.67 -13.44
C LEU A 49 -5.14 -21.60 -13.89
N THR A 50 -4.39 -20.64 -13.35
CA THR A 50 -2.96 -20.47 -13.67
C THR A 50 -2.18 -21.74 -13.31
N ILE A 51 -2.43 -22.32 -12.14
CA ILE A 51 -1.81 -23.58 -11.74
C ILE A 51 -2.22 -24.71 -12.68
N HIS A 52 -3.52 -24.87 -12.92
CA HIS A 52 -4.03 -25.93 -13.79
C HIS A 52 -3.40 -25.90 -15.19
N GLU A 53 -3.35 -24.72 -15.82
CA GLU A 53 -2.73 -24.54 -17.14
C GLU A 53 -1.25 -24.95 -17.13
N MET A 54 -0.50 -24.49 -16.13
CA MET A 54 0.92 -24.79 -16.00
C MET A 54 1.19 -26.28 -15.73
N LEU A 55 0.34 -26.94 -14.94
CA LEU A 55 0.41 -28.39 -14.73
C LEU A 55 0.10 -29.17 -16.00
N ALA A 56 -0.86 -28.71 -16.80
CA ALA A 56 -1.26 -29.35 -18.05
C ALA A 56 -0.19 -29.22 -19.16
N ASP A 57 0.56 -28.13 -19.18
CA ASP A 57 1.53 -27.83 -20.23
C ASP A 57 2.94 -28.42 -19.95
N ILE A 58 3.42 -28.34 -18.70
CA ILE A 58 4.85 -28.53 -18.40
C ILE A 58 5.16 -29.79 -17.57
N ASN A 59 4.13 -30.51 -17.08
CA ASN A 59 4.30 -31.69 -16.21
C ASN A 59 5.31 -31.42 -15.08
N LEU A 60 5.04 -30.36 -14.31
CA LEU A 60 5.97 -29.69 -13.39
C LEU A 60 6.49 -30.59 -12.24
N TYR A 61 5.77 -31.66 -11.90
CA TYR A 61 6.19 -32.62 -10.86
C TYR A 61 5.62 -34.02 -11.12
N VAL A 62 6.20 -35.02 -10.44
CA VAL A 62 5.78 -36.42 -10.52
C VAL A 62 4.38 -36.58 -9.92
N GLY A 63 3.41 -36.99 -10.73
CA GLY A 63 2.00 -37.13 -10.30
C GLY A 63 1.09 -36.00 -10.77
N ALA A 64 1.61 -34.95 -11.44
CA ALA A 64 0.80 -33.83 -11.90
C ALA A 64 -0.27 -34.27 -12.93
N THR A 65 0.07 -35.21 -13.80
CA THR A 65 -0.87 -35.75 -14.80
C THR A 65 -1.98 -36.55 -14.12
N GLU A 66 -1.63 -37.42 -13.16
CA GLU A 66 -2.58 -38.22 -12.38
C GLU A 66 -3.52 -37.32 -11.57
N PHE A 67 -2.97 -36.30 -10.91
CA PHE A 67 -3.76 -35.31 -10.18
C PHE A 67 -4.80 -34.63 -11.10
N LEU A 68 -4.39 -34.17 -12.29
CA LEU A 68 -5.32 -33.55 -13.24
C LEU A 68 -6.39 -34.51 -13.80
N GLN A 69 -6.14 -35.83 -13.81
CA GLN A 69 -7.12 -36.82 -14.22
C GLN A 69 -8.14 -37.13 -13.11
N GLU A 70 -7.72 -37.07 -11.85
CA GLU A 70 -8.56 -37.37 -10.68
C GLU A 70 -9.40 -36.17 -10.24
N GLN A 71 -8.92 -34.95 -10.47
CA GLN A 71 -9.60 -33.73 -10.06
C GLN A 71 -10.54 -33.18 -11.15
N PRO A 72 -11.65 -32.52 -10.77
CA PRO A 72 -12.56 -31.91 -11.72
C PRO A 72 -11.86 -30.82 -12.53
N PRO A 73 -12.05 -30.77 -13.86
CA PRO A 73 -11.45 -29.75 -14.71
C PRO A 73 -12.12 -28.38 -14.52
N PRO A 74 -11.49 -27.28 -14.97
CA PRO A 74 -11.97 -25.93 -14.69
C PRO A 74 -13.38 -25.59 -15.18
N GLN A 75 -13.87 -26.27 -16.22
CA GLN A 75 -15.24 -26.12 -16.71
C GLN A 75 -16.30 -26.61 -15.71
N ASP A 76 -15.93 -27.49 -14.78
CA ASP A 76 -16.84 -28.09 -13.81
C ASP A 76 -16.86 -27.33 -12.47
N TRP A 77 -15.98 -26.34 -12.28
CA TRP A 77 -15.97 -25.46 -11.10
C TRP A 77 -17.09 -24.41 -11.19
N ALA A 78 -18.30 -24.81 -10.82
CA ALA A 78 -19.50 -23.98 -10.92
C ALA A 78 -19.62 -22.98 -9.75
N LEU A 79 -19.13 -23.38 -8.58
CA LEU A 79 -19.17 -22.62 -7.33
C LEU A 79 -17.76 -22.20 -6.89
N PRO A 80 -17.65 -21.16 -6.03
CA PRO A 80 -16.37 -20.81 -5.41
C PRO A 80 -15.77 -21.98 -4.62
N GLU A 81 -16.61 -22.76 -3.95
CA GLU A 81 -16.16 -23.89 -3.11
C GLU A 81 -15.48 -25.00 -3.94
N ASP A 82 -15.89 -25.19 -5.20
CA ASP A 82 -15.25 -26.17 -6.10
C ASP A 82 -13.77 -25.81 -6.35
N VAL A 83 -13.46 -24.51 -6.40
CA VAL A 83 -12.09 -24.00 -6.57
C VAL A 83 -11.28 -24.19 -5.29
N ASP A 84 -11.90 -23.91 -4.15
CA ASP A 84 -11.26 -24.08 -2.84
C ASP A 84 -10.94 -25.57 -2.57
N ASP A 85 -11.88 -26.47 -2.88
CA ASP A 85 -11.69 -27.91 -2.77
C ASP A 85 -10.58 -28.42 -3.69
N TRP A 86 -10.51 -27.92 -4.93
CA TRP A 86 -9.45 -28.27 -5.88
C TRP A 86 -8.06 -27.79 -5.38
N LEU A 87 -7.99 -26.56 -4.88
CA LEU A 87 -6.76 -26.00 -4.32
C LEU A 87 -6.32 -26.76 -3.07
N GLU A 88 -7.24 -27.15 -2.20
CA GLU A 88 -6.94 -27.95 -1.02
C GLU A 88 -6.45 -29.36 -1.39
N ALA A 89 -7.07 -30.00 -2.40
CA ALA A 89 -6.60 -31.27 -2.93
C ALA A 89 -5.17 -31.17 -3.49
N LEU A 90 -4.86 -30.07 -4.20
CA LEU A 90 -3.51 -29.81 -4.68
C LEU A 90 -2.50 -29.71 -3.53
N ARG A 91 -2.83 -28.94 -2.48
CA ARG A 91 -1.98 -28.77 -1.30
C ARG A 91 -1.74 -30.09 -0.56
N ALA A 92 -2.73 -30.98 -0.52
CA ALA A 92 -2.62 -32.29 0.10
C ALA A 92 -1.81 -33.29 -0.76
N GLY A 93 -1.93 -33.18 -2.09
CA GLY A 93 -1.33 -34.11 -3.04
C GLY A 93 0.12 -33.82 -3.40
N SER A 94 0.58 -32.56 -3.31
CA SER A 94 1.93 -32.18 -3.69
C SER A 94 2.52 -31.07 -2.83
N PRO A 95 3.83 -31.11 -2.51
CA PRO A 95 4.52 -29.97 -1.91
C PRO A 95 4.64 -28.76 -2.86
N TYR A 96 4.65 -28.98 -4.18
CA TYR A 96 4.73 -27.92 -5.19
C TYR A 96 3.82 -28.20 -6.40
N PRO A 97 3.18 -27.17 -6.99
CA PRO A 97 3.26 -25.76 -6.60
C PRO A 97 2.55 -25.49 -5.28
N SER A 98 3.18 -24.66 -4.44
CA SER A 98 2.56 -24.16 -3.22
C SER A 98 2.01 -22.75 -3.46
N TYR A 99 0.96 -22.38 -2.73
CA TYR A 99 0.30 -21.10 -2.93
C TYR A 99 -0.12 -20.45 -1.62
N SER A 100 -0.20 -19.12 -1.63
CA SER A 100 -0.65 -18.32 -0.49
C SER A 100 -1.53 -17.14 -0.94
N PHE A 101 -2.42 -16.72 -0.05
CA PHE A 101 -3.29 -15.56 -0.23
C PHE A 101 -2.97 -14.48 0.80
N HIS A 102 -2.92 -13.24 0.36
CA HIS A 102 -2.62 -12.08 1.19
C HIS A 102 -3.61 -10.95 0.92
N GLN A 103 -4.09 -10.28 1.96
CA GLN A 103 -4.82 -9.02 1.81
C GLN A 103 -3.88 -7.87 2.10
N VAL A 104 -3.77 -6.94 1.14
CA VAL A 104 -2.92 -5.75 1.26
C VAL A 104 -3.82 -4.51 1.28
N PRO A 105 -3.80 -3.70 2.34
CA PRO A 105 -4.52 -2.45 2.36
C PRO A 105 -3.84 -1.47 1.39
N ILE A 106 -4.61 -0.85 0.48
CA ILE A 106 -4.09 0.23 -0.37
C ILE A 106 -4.08 1.51 0.49
N THR A 107 -3.07 1.65 1.35
CA THR A 107 -2.80 2.91 2.04
C THR A 107 -1.92 3.80 1.15
N GLY A 108 -2.52 4.42 0.15
CA GLY A 108 -1.83 5.41 -0.67
C GLY A 108 -2.73 5.98 -1.74
N GLY A 109 -2.56 7.27 -2.08
CA GLY A 109 -3.21 7.84 -3.25
C GLY A 109 -2.80 7.11 -4.53
N VAL A 110 -3.39 7.51 -5.65
CA VAL A 110 -3.26 6.87 -6.98
C VAL A 110 -1.84 6.50 -7.42
N ASP A 111 -0.80 7.09 -6.81
CA ASP A 111 0.62 6.83 -7.10
C ASP A 111 1.37 6.07 -5.99
N GLY A 112 0.68 5.36 -5.09
CA GLY A 112 1.29 4.58 -3.98
C GLY A 112 1.87 5.43 -2.84
N THR A 113 1.71 6.75 -2.92
CA THR A 113 2.17 7.68 -1.89
C THR A 113 1.23 7.62 -0.69
N ASN A 114 1.75 7.36 0.52
CA ASN A 114 0.95 7.47 1.74
C ASN A 114 0.61 8.95 2.00
N HIS A 115 -0.53 9.39 1.47
CA HIS A 115 -0.97 10.78 1.52
C HIS A 115 -1.08 11.31 2.96
N THR A 116 -1.36 10.45 3.94
CA THR A 116 -1.42 10.85 5.35
C THR A 116 -0.04 11.24 5.88
N VAL A 117 0.98 10.45 5.56
CA VAL A 117 2.38 10.75 5.92
C VAL A 117 2.87 12.00 5.20
N VAL A 118 2.58 12.11 3.90
CA VAL A 118 2.97 13.29 3.10
C VAL A 118 2.27 14.56 3.57
N ASN A 119 0.97 14.53 3.83
CA ASN A 119 0.24 15.69 4.35
C ASN A 119 0.75 16.12 5.71
N ARG A 120 1.05 15.17 6.61
CA ARG A 120 1.66 15.49 7.92
C ARG A 120 3.02 16.16 7.74
N HIS A 121 3.85 15.64 6.84
CA HIS A 121 5.18 16.20 6.59
C HIS A 121 5.11 17.59 5.96
N LEU A 122 4.17 17.81 5.03
CA LEU A 122 3.88 19.11 4.43
C LEU A 122 3.40 20.13 5.47
N GLN A 123 2.49 19.73 6.36
CA GLN A 123 2.01 20.60 7.44
C GLN A 123 3.14 20.99 8.40
N GLN A 124 4.02 20.05 8.75
CA GLN A 124 5.18 20.34 9.58
C GLN A 124 6.13 21.32 8.88
N ALA A 125 6.47 21.07 7.60
CA ALA A 125 7.37 21.92 6.84
C ALA A 125 6.82 23.35 6.66
N LEU A 126 5.50 23.49 6.49
CA LEU A 126 4.84 24.80 6.46
C LEU A 126 4.90 25.50 7.81
N HIS A 127 4.62 24.79 8.90
CA HIS A 127 4.69 25.35 10.25
C HIS A 127 6.10 25.80 10.63
N ASP A 128 7.12 25.00 10.32
CA ASP A 128 8.52 25.34 10.57
C ASP A 128 8.94 26.58 9.78
N ARG A 129 8.45 26.72 8.55
CA ARG A 129 8.68 27.90 7.71
C ARG A 129 7.98 29.12 8.28
N GLU A 130 6.73 29.00 8.73
CA GLU A 130 6.02 30.10 9.41
C GLU A 130 6.75 30.57 10.67
N GLN A 131 7.27 29.64 11.49
CA GLN A 131 8.05 30.00 12.68
C GLN A 131 9.37 30.69 12.33
N ALA A 132 10.07 30.23 11.30
CA ALA A 132 11.29 30.88 10.83
C ALA A 132 11.02 32.32 10.36
N LEU A 133 9.94 32.55 9.60
CA LEU A 133 9.54 33.89 9.19
C LEU A 133 9.13 34.79 10.37
N ALA A 134 8.46 34.23 11.39
CA ALA A 134 8.10 34.97 12.59
C ALA A 134 9.33 35.35 13.43
N ALA A 135 10.30 34.44 13.57
CA ALA A 135 11.55 34.69 14.29
C ALA A 135 12.44 35.75 13.62
N ASP A 136 12.51 35.78 12.29
CA ASP A 136 13.22 36.82 11.54
C ASP A 136 12.57 38.22 11.70
N THR A 137 11.25 38.24 11.90
CA THR A 137 10.50 39.48 12.13
C THR A 137 10.74 40.05 13.53
N ASP A 138 10.84 39.19 14.55
CA ASP A 138 11.19 39.59 15.93
C ASP A 138 12.67 40.01 16.06
N ALA A 139 13.57 39.40 15.27
CA ALA A 139 14.97 39.81 15.20
C ALA A 139 15.19 41.18 14.51
N THR A 140 14.20 41.64 13.73
CA THR A 140 14.20 42.95 13.08
C THR A 140 13.26 43.93 13.80
N SER A 141 13.44 44.10 15.11
CA SER A 141 12.91 45.26 15.83
C SER A 141 13.98 46.36 15.82
N PRO A 142 13.88 47.42 14.98
CA PRO A 142 14.81 48.53 15.04
C PRO A 142 14.59 49.29 16.36
N ALA A 143 15.61 49.26 17.21
CA ALA A 143 15.66 50.08 18.42
C ALA A 143 15.32 51.55 18.10
N PRO A 144 14.55 52.26 18.94
CA PRO A 144 14.29 53.67 18.72
C PRO A 144 15.59 54.45 18.89
N ALA A 145 16.20 54.85 17.77
CA ALA A 145 17.25 55.86 17.75
C ALA A 145 16.64 57.16 18.27
N SER A 146 16.95 57.47 19.53
CA SER A 146 16.58 58.73 20.15
C SER A 146 17.27 59.87 19.41
N SER A 147 16.47 60.59 18.63
CA SER A 147 16.78 61.88 18.02
C SER A 147 17.28 62.84 19.09
N ARG A 148 18.57 63.23 19.04
CA ARG A 148 19.08 64.39 19.75
C ARG A 148 19.45 65.45 18.71
N PRO A 149 18.72 66.58 18.64
CA PRO A 149 19.01 67.62 17.68
C PRO A 149 20.23 68.45 18.10
N ALA A 150 21.04 68.86 17.12
CA ALA A 150 21.94 69.99 17.28
C ALA A 150 21.13 71.30 17.23
N PRO A 151 21.54 72.30 18.01
CA PRO A 151 22.01 73.52 17.34
C PRO A 151 23.20 74.18 18.05
N GLY A 152 24.11 74.80 17.29
CA GLY A 152 24.99 75.88 17.80
C GLY A 152 24.20 77.20 17.95
N PRO A 153 24.82 78.39 18.16
CA PRO A 153 26.24 78.73 18.31
C PRO A 153 26.54 79.66 19.53
N ALA A 154 27.74 80.27 19.58
CA ALA A 154 28.32 81.29 20.51
C ALA A 154 29.32 80.70 21.53
N GLY A 155 30.52 81.20 21.79
CA GLY A 155 31.25 82.40 21.43
C GLY A 155 32.27 82.73 22.56
N TRP A 156 33.36 83.43 22.23
CA TRP A 156 34.30 84.20 23.09
C TRP A 156 35.39 83.45 23.87
N GLY A 157 36.65 83.91 23.66
CA GLY A 157 37.86 83.52 24.38
C GLY A 157 39.11 83.70 23.53
#